data_AF-A0A9E4X5Y5-F1
#
_entry.id   AF-A0A9E4X5Y5-F1
#
_cell.length_a   1.000
_cell.length_b   1.000
_cell.length_c   1.000
_cell.angle_alpha   90.00
_cell.angle_beta   90.00
_cell.angle_gamma   90.00
#
_symmetry.space_group_name_H-M   'P 1'
#
loop_
_entity.id
_entity.type
_entity.pdbx_description
1 polymer ?
#
loop_
_entity_poly.entity_id
_entity_poly.type
_entity_poly.pdbx_seq_one_letter_code
_entity_poly.pdbx_strand_id
1 'polypeptide(L)' 'MHTVAAIFTSPVKSLSLARPHSVTVGYSGIVEDRRFHLVDGEGRLLTQRQLGRLVLVQAQYSAETE' A
#
# COMPACT_ATOMS: atom_id res chain seq x y z
N MET A 1 11.41 4.69 -26.86
CA MET A 1 11.33 5.53 -25.64
C MET A 1 10.19 4.98 -24.79
N HIS A 2 10.42 4.72 -23.51
CA HIS A 2 9.40 4.21 -22.60
C HIS A 2 8.88 5.34 -21.71
N THR A 3 7.58 5.30 -21.41
CA THR A 3 6.89 6.27 -20.55
C THR A 3 6.10 5.53 -19.48
N VAL A 4 6.03 6.09 -18.27
CA VAL A 4 5.20 5.55 -17.19
C VAL A 4 3.74 5.93 -17.45
N ALA A 5 2.84 4.95 -17.58
CA ALA A 5 1.42 5.19 -17.85
C ALA A 5 0.60 5.50 -16.59
N ALA A 6 0.96 4.88 -15.45
CA ALA A 6 0.31 5.10 -14.17
C ALA A 6 1.22 4.61 -13.03
N ILE A 7 0.98 5.16 -11.84
CA ILE A 7 1.61 4.72 -10.59
C ILE A 7 0.50 4.27 -9.66
N PHE A 8 0.72 3.17 -8.96
CA PHE A 8 -0.19 2.66 -7.96
C PHE A 8 0.57 2.32 -6.69
N THR A 9 0.04 2.74 -5.55
CA THR A 9 0.59 2.47 -4.22
C THR A 9 -0.53 2.04 -3.28
N SER A 10 -0.20 1.40 -2.17
CA SER A 10 -1.12 1.24 -1.05
C SER A 10 -0.36 1.37 0.26
N PRO A 11 -0.78 2.25 1.18
CA PRO A 11 -0.11 2.40 2.48
C PRO A 11 -0.21 1.12 3.33
N VAL A 12 -1.25 0.31 3.12
CA VAL A 12 -1.45 -0.97 3.82
C VAL A 12 -1.41 -2.13 2.82
N LYS A 13 -0.59 -3.15 3.10
CA LYS A 13 -0.48 -4.34 2.26
C LYS A 13 -1.86 -5.01 2.07
N SER A 14 -2.17 -5.37 0.81
CA SER A 14 -3.40 -6.06 0.39
C SER A 14 -4.69 -5.24 0.40
N LEU A 15 -4.63 -3.95 0.75
CA LEU A 15 -5.77 -3.04 0.64
C LEU A 15 -5.85 -2.41 -0.77
N SER A 16 -6.88 -1.59 -0.99
CA SER A 16 -7.08 -0.88 -2.25
C SER A 16 -5.88 -0.01 -2.61
N LEU A 17 -5.61 0.09 -3.92
CA LEU A 17 -4.56 0.95 -4.45
C LEU A 17 -5.06 2.41 -4.54
N ALA A 18 -4.17 3.34 -4.20
CA ALA A 18 -4.25 4.73 -4.61
C ALA A 18 -3.52 4.91 -5.95
N ARG A 19 -3.90 5.95 -6.71
CA ARG A 19 -3.28 6.28 -8.01
C ARG A 19 -2.63 7.68 -7.95
N PRO A 20 -1.47 7.84 -7.31
CA PRO A 20 -0.77 9.11 -7.25
C PRO A 20 -0.23 9.51 -8.63
N HIS A 21 -0.10 10.81 -8.88
CA HIS A 21 0.50 11.35 -10.11
C HIS A 21 2.03 11.33 -10.08
N SER A 22 2.64 11.42 -8.90
CA SER A 22 4.07 11.43 -8.68
C SER A 22 4.42 10.76 -7.37
N VAL A 23 5.61 10.16 -7.28
CA VAL A 23 6.12 9.52 -6.08
C VAL A 23 7.63 9.70 -5.96
N THR A 24 8.14 9.56 -4.74
CA THR A 24 9.59 9.45 -4.49
C THR A 24 10.00 7.99 -4.49
N VAL A 25 11.05 7.63 -5.22
CA VAL A 25 11.63 6.28 -5.22
C VAL A 25 12.88 6.28 -4.36
N GLY A 26 12.87 5.47 -3.30
CA GLY A 26 14.02 5.22 -2.43
C GLY A 26 14.66 3.85 -2.69
N TYR A 27 15.63 3.48 -1.87
CA TYR A 27 16.39 2.24 -2.00
C TYR A 27 15.54 0.97 -1.94
N SER A 28 14.44 0.99 -1.18
CA SER A 28 13.53 -0.15 -0.98
C SER A 28 12.26 -0.09 -1.83
N GLY A 29 12.13 0.88 -2.73
CA GLY A 29 10.93 1.08 -3.57
C GLY A 29 10.32 2.47 -3.40
N ILE A 30 9.03 2.60 -3.73
CA ILE A 30 8.30 3.86 -3.54
C ILE A 30 8.23 4.16 -2.04
N VAL A 31 8.71 5.36 -1.66
CA VAL A 31 8.63 5.84 -0.27
C VAL A 31 7.15 5.82 0.15
N GLU A 32 6.89 5.43 1.39
CA GLU A 32 5.54 5.27 1.96
C GLU A 32 4.69 4.09 1.42
N ASP A 33 5.10 3.37 0.36
CA ASP A 33 4.35 2.19 -0.11
C ASP A 33 4.44 1.03 0.90
N ARG A 34 3.28 0.50 1.29
CA ARG A 34 3.11 -0.64 2.21
C ARG A 34 3.80 -0.48 3.56
N ARG A 35 3.80 0.73 4.13
CA ARG A 35 4.26 0.98 5.51
C ARG A 35 3.57 0.10 6.54
N PHE A 36 2.31 -0.25 6.29
CA PHE A 36 1.50 -1.02 7.20
C PHE A 36 1.10 -2.37 6.60
N HIS A 37 0.77 -3.31 7.47
CA HIS A 37 0.16 -4.58 7.11
C HIS A 37 -0.83 -5.00 8.19
N LEU A 38 -1.83 -5.79 7.81
CA LEU A 38 -2.79 -6.36 8.74
C LEU A 38 -2.29 -7.69 9.27
N VAL A 39 -2.56 -7.94 10.54
CA VAL A 39 -2.36 -9.25 11.18
C VAL A 39 -3.70 -9.76 11.72
N ASP A 40 -3.84 -11.07 11.81
CA ASP A 40 -4.97 -11.70 12.49
C ASP A 40 -4.81 -11.68 14.03
N GLY A 41 -5.76 -12.29 14.74
CA GLY A 41 -5.73 -12.36 16.21
C GLY A 41 -4.53 -13.13 16.78
N GLU A 42 -3.86 -13.94 15.96
CA GLU A 42 -2.66 -14.70 16.32
C GLU A 42 -1.37 -14.00 15.88
N GLY A 43 -1.46 -12.76 15.39
CA GLY A 43 -0.33 -11.97 14.90
C GLY A 43 0.21 -12.44 13.54
N ARG A 44 -0.50 -13.32 12.82
CA ARG A 44 -0.07 -13.79 11.50
C ARG A 44 -0.49 -12.82 10.42
N LEU A 45 0.34 -12.68 9.40
CA LEU A 45 0.07 -11.79 8.27
C LEU A 45 -1.24 -12.17 7.57
N LEU A 46 -2.15 -11.19 7.47
CA LEU A 46 -3.39 -11.30 6.71
C LEU A 46 -3.23 -10.62 5.34
N THR A 47 -3.60 -11.32 4.28
CA THR A 47 -3.47 -10.84 2.90
C THR A 47 -4.73 -11.09 2.07
N GLN A 48 -4.78 -10.48 0.89
CA GLN A 48 -5.87 -10.67 -0.08
C GLN A 48 -6.01 -12.14 -0.53
N ARG A 49 -4.95 -12.95 -0.44
CA ARG A 49 -5.01 -14.39 -0.76
C ARG A 49 -5.90 -15.16 0.22
N GLN A 50 -5.99 -14.69 1.47
CA GLN A 50 -6.85 -15.25 2.50
C GLN A 50 -8.22 -14.56 2.50
N LEU A 51 -8.25 -13.23 2.37
CA LEU A 51 -9.48 -12.43 2.40
C LEU A 51 -9.54 -11.46 1.22
N GLY A 52 -10.10 -11.91 0.10
CA GLY A 52 -10.15 -11.14 -1.16
C GLY A 52 -10.81 -9.76 -1.02
N ARG A 53 -11.74 -9.61 -0.09
CA ARG A 53 -12.48 -8.35 0.17
C ARG A 53 -11.62 -7.22 0.73
N LEU A 54 -10.40 -7.50 1.19
CA LEU A 54 -9.47 -6.47 1.64
C LEU A 54 -9.18 -5.41 0.57
N VAL A 55 -9.23 -5.79 -0.73
CA VAL A 55 -9.03 -4.86 -1.85
C VAL A 55 -10.10 -3.76 -1.95
N LEU A 56 -11.22 -3.90 -1.25
CA LEU A 56 -12.31 -2.91 -1.24
C LEU A 56 -12.09 -1.80 -0.21
N VAL A 57 -11.11 -1.94 0.67
CA VAL A 57 -10.85 -0.97 1.74
C VAL A 57 -9.79 0.02 1.26
N GLN A 58 -10.14 1.30 1.25
CA GLN A 58 -9.19 2.38 1.00
C GLN A 58 -8.57 2.84 2.31
N ALA A 59 -7.25 2.97 2.33
CA ALA A 59 -6.51 3.49 3.47
C ALA A 59 -5.82 4.81 3.13
N GLN A 60 -5.78 5.70 4.11
CA GLN A 60 -5.00 6.92 4.12
C GLN A 60 -4.39 7.05 5.51
N TYR A 61 -3.23 7.69 5.59
CA TYR A 61 -2.62 8.06 6.85
C TYR A 61 -1.94 9.42 6.67
N SER A 62 -1.86 10.18 7.75
CA SER A 62 -1.00 11.37 7.78
C SER A 62 0.38 10.94 8.20
N ALA A 63 1.40 11.28 7.41
CA ALA A 63 2.80 11.13 7.82
C ALA A 63 3.21 12.19 8.85
N GLU A 64 2.38 13.23 9.05
CA GLU A 64 2.58 14.27 10.07
C GLU A 64 2.10 13.76 11.43
N THR A 65 2.88 12.88 12.04
CA THR A 65 3.01 12.75 13.50
C THR A 65 4.09 11.71 13.81
N GLU A 66 5.30 12.19 14.05
CA GLU A 66 6.22 11.75 15.12
C GLU A 66 7.20 12.89 15.43
#